data_AF-A0A7Y3LYQ3-F1
#
_entry.id   AF-A0A7Y3LYQ3-F1
#
_cell.length_a   1.000
_cell.length_b   1.000
_cell.length_c   1.000
_cell.angle_alpha   90.00
_cell.angle_beta   90.00
_cell.angle_gamma   90.00
#
_symmetry.space_group_name_H-M   'P 1'
#
loop_
_entity.id
_entity.type
_entity.pdbx_description
1 polymer ?
#
loop_
_entity_poly.entity_id
_entity_poly.type
_entity_poly.pdbx_seq_one_letter_code
_entity_poly.pdbx_strand_id
1 'polypeptide(L)'
;MKILFGDGELARICNDDNVRRSRYGPALASAIRRRLGEISAVAHLAELRRLPAARLRHHPTRGDGYLLISLGPTADLLARPRDAPALALPDGRLDEQAVRALVVTEIVL
;
A
#
# COMPACT_ATOMS: atom_id res chain seq x y z
N MET A 1 9.62 3.95 3.49
CA MET A 1 9.23 4.56 2.21
C MET A 1 8.12 5.57 2.50
N LYS A 2 7.98 6.67 1.74
CA LYS A 2 6.93 7.65 2.06
C LYS A 2 5.54 7.11 1.73
N ILE A 3 4.59 7.29 2.64
CA ILE A 3 3.18 6.98 2.44
C ILE A 3 2.39 8.28 2.30
N LEU A 4 1.56 8.37 1.27
CA LEU A 4 0.55 9.39 1.08
C LEU A 4 -0.82 8.71 1.03
N PHE A 5 -1.88 9.49 1.26
CA PHE A 5 -3.26 9.01 1.21
C PHE A 5 -4.01 9.75 0.11
N GLY A 6 -4.91 9.06 -0.59
CA GLY A 6 -5.69 9.61 -1.69
C GLY A 6 -6.62 10.75 -1.26
N ASP A 7 -7.10 10.72 -0.03
CA ASP A 7 -7.95 11.75 0.56
C ASP A 7 -7.72 11.88 2.08
N GLY A 8 -8.36 12.89 2.68
CA GLY A 8 -8.24 13.18 4.11
C GLY A 8 -8.97 12.18 5.02
N GLU A 9 -10.02 11.52 4.54
CA GLU A 9 -10.73 10.51 5.32
C GLU A 9 -9.88 9.26 5.49
N LEU A 10 -9.28 8.78 4.41
CA LEU A 10 -8.35 7.67 4.40
C LEU A 10 -7.11 7.99 5.22
N ALA A 11 -6.58 9.21 5.12
CA ALA A 11 -5.49 9.66 5.99
C ALA A 11 -5.88 9.56 7.47
N ARG A 12 -7.08 10.03 7.84
CA ARG A 12 -7.57 9.94 9.22
C ARG A 12 -7.71 8.49 9.67
N ILE A 13 -8.32 7.64 8.85
CA ILE A 13 -8.48 6.20 9.13
C ILE A 13 -7.13 5.52 9.35
N CYS A 14 -6.14 5.81 8.51
CA CYS A 14 -4.84 5.15 8.59
C CYS A 14 -4.00 5.64 9.78
N ASN A 15 -4.13 6.91 10.18
CA ASN A 15 -3.30 7.52 11.23
C ASN A 15 -3.94 7.59 12.62
N ASP A 16 -5.26 7.43 12.75
CA ASP A 16 -5.96 7.44 14.04
C ASP A 16 -6.38 6.03 14.45
N ASP A 17 -5.80 5.53 15.54
CA ASP A 17 -6.05 4.18 16.07
C ASP A 17 -7.51 3.95 16.48
N ASN A 18 -8.18 4.94 17.07
CA ASN A 18 -9.56 4.82 17.51
C ASN A 18 -10.49 4.74 16.31
N VAL A 19 -10.28 5.61 15.32
CA VAL A 19 -11.04 5.63 14.07
C VAL A 19 -10.87 4.32 13.31
N ARG A 20 -9.63 3.85 13.18
CA ARG A 20 -9.32 2.60 12.47
C ARG A 20 -9.98 1.40 13.12
N ARG A 21 -9.88 1.29 14.46
CA ARG A 21 -10.51 0.21 15.24
C ARG A 21 -12.02 0.25 15.16
N SER A 22 -12.63 1.43 15.24
CA SER A 22 -14.08 1.58 15.12
C SER A 22 -14.59 1.15 13.75
N ARG A 23 -13.84 1.41 12.67
CA ARG A 23 -14.27 1.11 11.29
C ARG A 23 -14.05 -0.34 10.88
N TYR A 24 -12.93 -0.94 11.27
CA TYR A 24 -12.49 -2.25 10.77
C TYR A 24 -12.41 -3.34 11.84
N GLY A 25 -12.73 -3.00 13.08
CA GLY A 25 -12.52 -3.89 14.22
C GLY A 25 -11.04 -4.06 14.57
N PRO A 26 -10.74 -4.70 15.72
CA PRO A 26 -9.39 -4.75 16.28
C PRO A 26 -8.39 -5.52 15.41
N ALA A 27 -8.82 -6.62 14.78
CA ALA A 27 -7.94 -7.49 14.01
C ALA A 27 -7.42 -6.80 12.74
N LEU A 28 -8.33 -6.28 11.89
CA LEU A 28 -7.96 -5.60 10.65
C LEU A 28 -7.29 -4.25 10.94
N ALA A 29 -7.70 -3.53 11.99
CA ALA A 29 -7.01 -2.29 12.39
C ALA A 29 -5.54 -2.53 12.79
N SER A 30 -5.25 -3.65 13.45
CA SER A 30 -3.88 -4.07 13.77
C SER A 30 -3.09 -4.42 12.51
N ALA A 31 -3.71 -5.15 11.57
CA ALA A 31 -3.08 -5.50 10.31
C ALA A 31 -2.73 -4.28 9.45
N ILE A 32 -3.64 -3.30 9.36
CA ILE A 32 -3.41 -2.03 8.66
C ILE A 32 -2.21 -1.31 9.29
N ARG A 33 -2.20 -1.14 10.62
CA ARG A 33 -1.09 -0.47 11.33
C ARG A 33 0.24 -1.16 11.07
N ARG A 34 0.27 -2.49 11.17
CA ARG A 34 1.47 -3.28 10.90
C ARG A 34 1.95 -3.05 9.47
N ARG A 35 1.07 -3.13 8.47
CA ARG A 35 1.45 -2.97 7.08
C ARG A 35 1.95 -1.56 6.76
N LEU A 36 1.31 -0.53 7.29
CA LEU A 36 1.78 0.85 7.15
C LEU A 36 3.16 1.05 7.79
N GLY A 37 3.42 0.39 8.93
CA GLY A 37 4.73 0.37 9.57
C GLY A 37 5.80 -0.28 8.70
N GLU A 38 5.52 -1.46 8.14
CA GLU A 38 6.43 -2.18 7.24
C GLU A 38 6.73 -1.37 5.96
N ILE A 39 5.71 -0.75 5.36
CA ILE A 39 5.90 0.15 4.20
C ILE A 39 6.76 1.36 4.58
N SER A 40 6.55 1.93 5.76
CA SER A 40 7.32 3.08 6.24
C SER A 40 8.78 2.72 6.50
N ALA A 41 9.07 1.48 6.90
CA ALA A 41 10.40 1.01 7.27
C ALA A 41 11.33 0.71 6.07
N VAL A 42 10.81 0.27 4.93
CA VAL A 42 11.62 -0.10 3.76
C VAL A 42 12.05 1.10 2.92
N ALA A 43 13.16 1.05 2.20
CA ALA A 43 13.62 2.18 1.38
C ALA A 43 12.80 2.34 0.08
N HIS A 44 12.40 1.22 -0.52
CA HIS A 44 11.73 1.18 -1.83
C HIS A 44 10.82 -0.04 -1.99
N LEU A 45 9.99 -0.03 -3.04
CA LEU A 45 8.97 -1.06 -3.27
C LEU A 45 9.56 -2.47 -3.44
N ALA A 46 10.71 -2.61 -4.11
CA ALA A 46 11.34 -3.92 -4.29
C ALA A 46 11.76 -4.59 -2.96
N GLU A 47 12.01 -3.81 -1.90
CA GLU A 47 12.27 -4.34 -0.56
C GLU A 47 10.97 -4.80 0.10
N LEU A 48 9.88 -4.02 -0.04
CA LEU A 48 8.56 -4.42 0.43
C LEU A 48 8.12 -5.75 -0.20
N ARG A 49 8.40 -5.95 -1.51
CA ARG A 49 8.08 -7.18 -2.22
C ARG A 49 8.73 -8.43 -1.61
N ARG A 50 9.92 -8.28 -1.02
CA ARG A 50 10.63 -9.39 -0.38
C ARG A 50 9.98 -9.82 0.93
N LEU A 51 9.06 -9.03 1.50
CA LEU A 51 8.28 -9.41 2.67
C LEU A 51 7.15 -10.36 2.25
N PRO A 52 7.21 -11.67 2.56
CA PRO A 52 6.21 -12.62 2.07
C PRO A 52 4.80 -12.30 2.58
N ALA A 53 4.72 -11.74 3.79
CA ALA A 53 3.45 -11.30 4.38
C ALA A 53 2.77 -10.20 3.56
N ALA A 54 3.51 -9.36 2.83
CA ALA A 54 2.97 -8.26 2.07
C ALA A 54 2.21 -8.71 0.82
N ARG A 55 2.54 -9.90 0.29
CA ARG A 55 1.89 -10.52 -0.87
C ARG A 55 1.49 -9.51 -1.93
N LEU A 56 2.43 -8.67 -2.36
CA LEU A 56 2.12 -7.59 -3.30
C LEU A 56 1.66 -8.18 -4.63
N ARG A 57 0.53 -7.72 -5.14
CA ARG A 57 -0.05 -8.13 -6.42
C ARG A 57 -0.36 -6.90 -7.27
N HIS A 58 -0.32 -7.02 -8.58
CA HIS A 58 -0.89 -5.98 -9.44
C HIS A 58 -2.41 -6.01 -9.32
N HIS A 59 -3.04 -4.84 -9.35
CA HIS A 59 -4.49 -4.78 -9.44
C HIS A 59 -4.93 -5.32 -10.81
N PRO A 60 -5.90 -6.24 -10.90
CA PRO A 60 -6.22 -6.93 -12.16
C PRO A 60 -6.76 -6.00 -13.26
N THR A 61 -7.39 -4.89 -12.87
CA THR A 61 -8.15 -4.04 -13.81
C THR A 61 -7.89 -2.53 -13.72
N ARG A 62 -7.13 -2.02 -12.73
CA ARG A 62 -7.03 -0.56 -12.48
C ARG A 62 -5.93 0.16 -13.26
N GLY A 63 -5.46 -0.43 -14.35
CA GLY A 63 -4.35 0.09 -15.17
C GLY A 63 -2.99 -0.07 -14.48
N ASP A 64 -1.94 0.31 -15.22
CA ASP A 64 -0.57 0.08 -14.81
C ASP A 64 -0.19 0.87 -13.56
N GLY A 65 0.49 0.18 -12.62
CA GLY A 65 1.03 0.78 -11.40
C GLY A 65 0.16 0.66 -10.15
N TYR A 66 -1.10 0.21 -10.25
CA TYR A 66 -1.89 -0.12 -9.05
C TYR A 66 -1.50 -1.47 -8.46
N LEU A 67 -1.34 -1.50 -7.15
CA LEU A 67 -0.84 -2.61 -6.37
C LEU A 67 -1.78 -2.90 -5.21
N LEU A 68 -2.09 -4.19 -5.00
CA LEU A 68 -2.73 -4.71 -3.81
C LEU A 68 -1.64 -5.19 -2.85
N ILE A 69 -1.68 -4.69 -1.61
CA ILE A 69 -0.75 -5.04 -0.54
C ILE A 69 -1.56 -5.71 0.58
N SER A 70 -1.29 -6.98 0.85
CA SER A 70 -2.12 -7.79 1.75
C SER A 70 -2.09 -7.32 3.19
N LEU A 71 -3.30 -7.23 3.75
CA LEU A 71 -3.57 -7.04 5.17
C LEU A 71 -3.91 -8.37 5.86
N GLY A 72 -3.82 -9.49 5.15
CA GLY A 72 -4.25 -10.80 5.61
C GLY A 72 -5.23 -11.45 4.63
N PRO A 73 -6.12 -12.33 5.12
CA PRO A 73 -7.01 -13.12 4.26
C PRO A 73 -8.22 -12.36 3.72
N THR A 74 -8.60 -11.23 4.33
CA THR A 74 -9.89 -10.56 4.10
C THR A 74 -9.74 -9.11 3.63
N ALA A 75 -8.53 -8.64 3.34
CA ALA A 75 -8.34 -7.26 2.91
C ALA A 75 -6.96 -7.01 2.28
N ASP A 76 -6.89 -5.95 1.49
CA ASP A 76 -5.66 -5.37 0.93
C ASP A 76 -5.67 -3.83 1.05
N LEU A 77 -4.49 -3.23 1.13
CA LEU A 77 -4.32 -1.83 0.77
C LEU A 77 -4.20 -1.74 -0.74
N LEU A 78 -5.00 -0.90 -1.36
CA LEU A 78 -4.80 -0.51 -2.74
C LEU A 78 -3.91 0.74 -2.78
N ALA A 79 -2.80 0.65 -3.48
CA ALA A 79 -1.84 1.73 -3.60
C ALA A 79 -1.28 1.84 -5.02
N ARG A 80 -0.66 2.98 -5.31
CA ARG A 80 0.13 3.19 -6.52
C ARG A 80 1.39 3.99 -6.20
N PRO A 81 2.45 3.92 -7.02
CA PRO A 81 3.54 4.89 -6.97
C PRO A 81 3.00 6.32 -6.96
N ARG A 82 3.64 7.18 -6.17
CA ARG A 82 3.27 8.61 -6.12
C ARG A 82 3.51 9.28 -7.47
N ASP A 83 4.72 9.07 -8.00
CA ASP A 83 5.20 9.73 -9.20
C ASP A 83 4.60 9.06 -10.43
N ALA A 84 4.10 9.89 -11.35
CA ALA A 84 3.48 9.47 -12.61
C ALA A 84 4.15 10.24 -13.77
N PRO A 85 4.64 9.54 -14.81
CA PRO A 85 4.70 8.08 -14.91
C PRO A 85 5.69 7.50 -13.90
N ALA A 86 5.35 6.35 -13.33
CA ALA A 86 6.33 5.60 -12.57
C ALA A 86 7.43 5.15 -13.54
N LEU A 87 8.69 5.17 -13.10
CA LEU A 87 9.79 4.71 -13.95
C LEU A 87 9.51 3.26 -14.35
N ALA A 88 9.48 3.03 -15.66
CA ALA A 88 9.31 1.72 -16.24
C ALA A 88 10.68 1.16 -16.62
N LEU A 89 10.87 -0.14 -16.38
CA LEU A 89 11.95 -0.90 -16.97
C LEU A 89 11.78 -0.94 -18.50
N PRO A 90 12.84 -1.29 -19.26
CA PRO A 90 12.76 -1.40 -20.72
C PRO A 90 11.68 -2.36 -21.24
N ASP A 91 11.23 -3.31 -20.40
CA ASP A 91 10.14 -4.25 -20.69
C ASP A 91 8.74 -3.70 -20.37
N GLY A 92 8.64 -2.42 -19.98
CA GLY A 92 7.38 -1.75 -19.63
C GLY A 92 6.89 -2.01 -18.21
N ARG A 93 7.57 -2.84 -17.42
CA ARG A 93 7.18 -3.13 -16.03
C ARG A 93 7.59 -2.00 -15.10
N LEU A 94 6.89 -1.89 -13.98
CA LEU A 94 7.24 -0.95 -12.91
C LEU A 94 8.66 -1.22 -12.37
N ASP A 95 9.52 -0.20 -12.38
CA ASP A 95 10.79 -0.24 -11.67
C ASP A 95 10.56 -0.08 -10.16
N GLU A 96 10.33 -1.21 -9.49
CA GLU A 96 10.11 -1.25 -8.05
C GLU A 96 11.33 -0.77 -7.23
N GLN A 97 12.54 -0.73 -7.82
CA GLN A 97 13.73 -0.16 -7.17
C GLN A 97 13.77 1.35 -7.23
N ALA A 98 12.99 2.00 -8.08
CA ALA A 98 12.88 3.45 -8.16
C ALA A 98 11.73 4.02 -7.31
N VAL A 99 10.73 3.21 -6.96
CA VAL A 99 9.58 3.67 -6.17
C VAL A 99 10.00 4.00 -4.74
N ARG A 100 9.98 5.29 -4.37
CA ARG A 100 10.29 5.82 -3.02
C ARG A 100 9.06 6.32 -2.25
N ALA A 101 7.90 6.34 -2.90
CA ALA A 101 6.66 6.79 -2.30
C ALA A 101 5.45 6.08 -2.89
N LEU A 102 4.50 5.72 -2.04
CA LEU A 102 3.20 5.18 -2.43
C LEU A 102 2.08 6.13 -2.01
N VAL A 103 1.04 6.20 -2.84
CA VAL A 103 -0.26 6.76 -2.49
C VAL A 103 -1.19 5.59 -2.22
N VAL A 104 -1.63 5.42 -0.98
CA VAL A 104 -2.72 4.49 -0.62
C VAL A 104 -4.01 5.17 -1.02
N THR A 105 -4.77 4.55 -1.91
CA THR A 105 -6.00 5.11 -2.44
C THR A 105 -7.22 4.54 -1.73
N GLU A 106 -7.19 3.27 -1.31
CA GLU A 106 -8.34 2.59 -0.71
C GLU A 106 -7.89 1.42 0.20
N ILE A 107 -8.80 0.98 1.08
CA ILE A 107 -8.73 -0.31 1.77
C ILE A 107 -9.81 -1.20 1.15
N VAL A 108 -9.41 -2.29 0.50
CA VAL A 108 -10.29 -3.23 -0.18
C VAL A 108 -10.53 -4.42 0.73
N LEU A 109 -11.79 -4.88 0.84
CA LEU A 109 -12.22 -6.03 1.65
C LEU A 109 -12.48 -7.25 0.77
#